data_AF-A0A5D0VSF1-F1
#
_entry.id   AF-A0A5D0VSF1-F1
#
_cell.length_a   1.000
_cell.length_b   1.000
_cell.length_c   1.000
_cell.angle_alpha   90.00
_cell.angle_beta   90.00
_cell.angle_gamma   90.00
#
_symmetry.space_group_name_H-M   'P 1'
#
loop_
_entity.id
_entity.type
_entity.pdbx_description
1 polymer ?
#
loop_
_entity_poly.entity_id
_entity_poly.type
_entity_poly.pdbx_seq_one_letter_code
_entity_poly.pdbx_strand_id
1 'polypeptide(L)'
;MIAKTFSRIRNLLAITLIGLFSLQAQAGSKNFGEYQVLWSVLPSTFLAPEVAKANDLQRSKGIGIVNISIMEENEDGSMSPVSGQVEGKVSNDIQQVRFLAFRRIQEGDSVYFIAEYQYSSGELMTFNVTARPTGHQQDLAVRFAHTLFSD
;
A
#
# COMPACT_ATOMS: atom_id res chain seq x y z
N MET A 1 13.61 -62.27 -40.51
CA MET A 1 12.23 -61.75 -40.46
C MET A 1 12.16 -60.75 -39.32
N ILE A 2 12.27 -59.43 -39.55
CA ILE A 2 11.23 -58.51 -40.07
C ILE A 2 10.00 -58.61 -39.14
N ALA A 3 9.62 -57.63 -38.31
CA ALA A 3 9.36 -56.25 -38.69
C ALA A 3 9.23 -55.28 -37.48
N LYS A 4 9.63 -54.03 -37.74
CA LYS A 4 8.94 -52.75 -37.43
C LYS A 4 8.72 -52.30 -35.97
N THR A 5 9.43 -51.25 -35.55
CA THR A 5 8.99 -49.82 -35.56
C THR A 5 8.24 -49.50 -34.26
N PHE A 6 8.76 -48.69 -33.34
CA PHE A 6 8.38 -47.26 -33.27
C PHE A 6 9.41 -46.47 -32.42
N SER A 7 10.32 -45.77 -33.10
CA SER A 7 11.00 -44.60 -32.54
C SER A 7 10.19 -43.37 -32.95
N ARG A 8 10.15 -42.36 -32.06
CA ARG A 8 9.68 -40.96 -32.20
C ARG A 8 8.49 -40.60 -31.32
N ILE A 9 8.73 -40.42 -30.02
CA ILE A 9 7.93 -39.45 -29.23
C ILE A 9 8.83 -38.24 -29.04
N ARG A 10 8.63 -37.26 -29.93
CA ARG A 10 9.35 -35.98 -29.98
C ARG A 10 8.36 -34.89 -29.56
N ASN A 11 8.62 -34.30 -28.40
CA ASN A 11 8.20 -32.98 -27.91
C ASN A 11 6.70 -32.65 -27.90
N LEU A 12 6.16 -32.39 -26.70
CA LEU A 12 5.52 -31.10 -26.37
C LEU A 12 5.37 -30.97 -24.85
N LEU A 13 6.50 -30.62 -24.23
CA LEU A 13 6.55 -30.11 -22.86
C LEU A 13 6.08 -28.64 -22.93
N ALA A 14 4.79 -28.39 -22.74
CA ALA A 14 4.26 -27.03 -22.57
C ALA A 14 3.86 -26.87 -21.10
N ILE A 15 4.85 -26.64 -20.24
CA ILE A 15 4.62 -26.14 -18.88
C ILE A 15 4.28 -24.66 -19.05
N THR A 16 2.99 -24.34 -19.07
CA THR A 16 2.51 -22.96 -19.00
C THR A 16 2.78 -22.44 -17.59
N LEU A 17 3.96 -21.86 -17.36
CA LEU A 17 4.26 -21.09 -16.16
C LEU A 17 3.56 -19.74 -16.30
N ILE A 18 2.28 -19.69 -15.89
CA ILE A 18 1.59 -18.43 -15.67
C ILE A 18 2.31 -17.75 -14.51
N GLY A 19 3.17 -16.79 -14.83
CA GLY A 19 3.83 -15.95 -13.85
C GLY A 19 2.78 -15.23 -13.01
N LEU A 20 2.64 -15.66 -11.76
CA LEU A 20 2.04 -14.86 -10.70
C LEU A 20 2.95 -13.64 -10.49
N PHE A 21 2.76 -12.59 -11.29
CA PHE A 21 3.23 -11.26 -10.91
C PHE A 21 2.37 -10.82 -9.72
N SER A 22 2.75 -11.28 -8.54
CA SER A 22 2.26 -10.74 -7.29
C SER A 22 2.69 -9.27 -7.24
N LEU A 23 1.77 -8.36 -7.56
CA LEU A 23 1.93 -6.94 -7.28
C LEU A 23 2.18 -6.82 -5.77
N GLN A 24 3.43 -6.63 -5.38
CA GLN A 24 3.81 -6.44 -3.99
C GLN A 24 3.36 -5.04 -3.55
N ALA A 25 2.10 -4.91 -3.13
CA ALA A 25 1.74 -3.84 -2.22
C ALA A 25 2.52 -4.08 -0.92
N GLN A 26 3.57 -3.29 -0.66
CA GLN A 26 4.31 -3.42 0.60
C GLN A 26 3.56 -2.64 1.67
N ALA A 27 2.85 -3.38 2.51
CA ALA A 27 2.26 -2.88 3.74
C ALA A 27 3.22 -3.07 4.93
N GLY A 28 3.11 -2.21 5.93
CA GLY A 28 3.85 -2.33 7.18
C GLY A 28 2.97 -1.94 8.38
N SER A 29 3.47 -2.25 9.58
CA SER A 29 2.78 -1.91 10.82
C SER A 29 3.75 -1.58 11.94
N LYS A 30 3.27 -0.81 12.93
CA LYS A 30 3.97 -0.56 14.18
C LYS A 30 2.98 -0.51 15.34
N ASN A 31 3.32 -1.21 16.42
CA ASN A 31 2.51 -1.29 17.63
C ASN A 31 2.90 -0.19 18.62
N PHE A 32 1.91 0.29 19.37
CA PHE A 32 2.00 1.36 20.36
C PHE A 32 1.14 1.01 21.59
N GLY A 33 1.29 -0.19 22.14
CA GLY A 33 0.40 -0.72 23.16
C GLY A 33 -0.94 -1.13 22.54
N GLU A 34 -2.03 -0.55 23.02
CA GLU A 34 -3.41 -0.82 22.57
C GLU A 34 -3.68 -0.31 21.15
N TYR A 35 -2.76 0.47 20.56
CA TYR A 35 -2.88 0.95 19.19
C TYR A 35 -1.86 0.29 18.25
N GLN A 36 -2.27 0.11 16.99
CA GLN A 36 -1.39 -0.24 15.89
C GLN A 36 -1.61 0.71 14.72
N VAL A 37 -0.52 1.25 14.17
CA VAL A 37 -0.57 2.02 12.92
C VAL A 37 -0.19 1.09 11.77
N LEU A 38 -1.10 0.93 10.82
CA LEU A 38 -0.88 0.22 9.56
C LEU A 38 -0.62 1.24 8.46
N TRP A 39 0.30 0.93 7.54
CA TRP A 39 0.49 1.72 6.34
C TRP A 39 0.64 0.85 5.10
N SER A 40 0.24 1.38 3.95
CA SER A 40 0.55 0.81 2.66
C SER A 40 0.82 1.91 1.64
N VAL A 41 1.65 1.59 0.65
CA VAL A 41 2.04 2.50 -0.42
C VAL A 41 1.87 1.79 -1.76
N LEU A 42 1.22 2.45 -2.72
CA LEU A 42 0.92 1.88 -4.03
C LEU A 42 0.82 2.94 -5.13
N PRO A 43 1.09 2.60 -6.41
CA PRO A 43 0.81 3.49 -7.53
C PRO A 43 -0.69 3.76 -7.64
N SER A 44 -1.10 5.00 -7.85
CA SER A 44 -2.53 5.37 -7.97
C SER A 44 -3.25 4.64 -9.11
N THR A 45 -2.52 4.17 -10.12
CA THR A 45 -3.05 3.37 -11.23
C THR A 45 -3.69 2.06 -10.77
N PHE A 46 -3.29 1.53 -9.61
CA PHE A 46 -3.83 0.28 -9.06
C PHE A 46 -5.19 0.45 -8.39
N LEU A 47 -5.60 1.69 -8.11
CA LEU A 47 -6.96 1.94 -7.68
C LEU A 47 -7.93 1.62 -8.81
N ALA A 48 -9.01 0.93 -8.47
CA ALA A 48 -10.11 0.74 -9.40
C ALA A 48 -10.66 2.12 -9.84
N PRO A 49 -10.99 2.32 -11.13
CA PRO A 49 -11.47 3.61 -11.63
C PRO A 49 -12.61 4.21 -10.81
N GLU A 50 -13.55 3.37 -10.38
CA GLU A 50 -14.71 3.73 -9.56
C GLU A 50 -14.33 4.17 -8.15
N VAL A 51 -13.35 3.52 -7.50
CA VAL A 51 -12.86 3.89 -6.16
C VAL A 51 -12.14 5.24 -6.23
N ALA A 52 -11.30 5.42 -7.25
CA ALA A 52 -10.61 6.69 -7.46
C ALA A 52 -11.61 7.82 -7.74
N LYS A 53 -12.60 7.59 -8.60
CA LYS A 53 -13.64 8.59 -8.91
C LYS A 53 -14.52 8.90 -7.70
N ALA A 54 -15.00 7.89 -6.97
CA ALA A 54 -15.88 8.06 -5.82
C ALA A 54 -15.21 8.89 -4.72
N ASN A 55 -13.89 8.77 -4.62
CA ASN A 55 -13.10 9.48 -3.65
C ASN A 55 -12.29 10.63 -4.28
N ASP A 56 -12.53 11.11 -5.51
CA ASP A 56 -11.74 12.21 -6.12
C ASP A 56 -10.20 12.04 -6.03
N LEU A 57 -9.71 10.84 -6.38
CA LEU A 57 -8.28 10.52 -6.50
C LEU A 57 -7.84 10.51 -7.96
N GLN A 58 -6.67 11.08 -8.22
CA GLN A 58 -6.05 11.12 -9.53
C GLN A 58 -5.28 9.83 -9.79
N ARG A 59 -5.66 9.12 -10.85
CA ARG A 59 -4.91 7.97 -11.37
C ARG A 59 -3.87 8.44 -12.38
N SER A 60 -2.59 8.24 -12.08
CA SER A 60 -1.46 8.60 -12.95
C SER A 60 -0.20 7.81 -12.59
N LYS A 61 0.66 7.53 -13.59
CA LYS A 61 1.93 6.82 -13.42
C LYS A 61 2.95 7.54 -12.51
N GLY A 62 2.77 8.84 -12.30
CA GLY A 62 3.62 9.66 -11.43
C GLY A 62 3.00 10.00 -10.07
N ILE A 63 1.84 9.39 -9.74
CA ILE A 63 1.13 9.64 -8.48
C ILE A 63 1.08 8.36 -7.67
N GLY A 64 1.64 8.43 -6.46
CA GLY A 64 1.57 7.40 -5.45
C GLY A 64 0.49 7.72 -4.43
N ILE A 65 -0.03 6.67 -3.82
CA ILE A 65 -1.00 6.70 -2.74
C ILE A 65 -0.33 6.15 -1.50
N VAL A 66 -0.36 6.90 -0.40
CA VAL A 66 -0.07 6.39 0.94
C VAL A 66 -1.38 6.28 1.70
N ASN A 67 -1.63 5.09 2.24
CA ASN A 67 -2.76 4.80 3.10
C ASN A 67 -2.25 4.55 4.53
N ILE A 68 -2.91 5.16 5.51
CA ILE A 68 -2.66 4.98 6.94
C ILE A 68 -3.97 4.57 7.62
N SER A 69 -3.93 3.50 8.42
CA SER A 69 -5.03 3.11 9.30
C SER A 69 -4.54 3.08 10.75
N ILE A 70 -5.38 3.56 11.65
CA ILE A 70 -5.18 3.47 13.09
C ILE A 70 -6.08 2.36 13.58
N MET A 71 -5.51 1.35 14.22
CA MET A 71 -6.22 0.23 14.78
C MET A 71 -6.14 0.29 16.30
N GLU A 72 -7.22 -0.04 16.99
CA GLU A 72 -7.30 -0.17 18.45
C GLU A 72 -7.62 -1.63 18.80
N GLU A 73 -6.97 -2.15 19.84
CA GLU A 73 -7.26 -3.45 20.42
C GLU A 73 -8.53 -3.36 21.29
N ASN A 74 -9.54 -4.14 20.94
CA ASN A 74 -10.77 -4.25 21.71
C ASN A 74 -10.57 -5.16 22.94
N GLU A 75 -11.50 -5.13 23.89
CA GLU A 75 -11.45 -5.95 25.11
C GLU A 75 -11.34 -7.47 24.85
N ASP A 76 -11.83 -7.94 23.70
CA ASP A 76 -11.76 -9.34 23.27
C ASP A 76 -10.46 -9.70 22.53
N GLY A 77 -9.52 -8.76 22.40
CA GLY A 77 -8.24 -8.90 21.69
C GLY A 77 -8.34 -8.76 20.17
N SER A 78 -9.52 -8.45 19.63
CA SER A 78 -9.66 -8.13 18.20
C SER A 78 -9.19 -6.71 17.88
N MET A 79 -8.87 -6.42 16.62
CA MET A 79 -8.41 -5.09 16.18
C MET A 79 -9.51 -4.40 15.37
N SER A 80 -9.88 -3.18 15.76
CA SER A 80 -10.86 -2.35 15.05
C SER A 80 -10.22 -1.07 14.49
N PRO A 81 -10.56 -0.63 13.27
CA PRO A 81 -10.12 0.65 12.76
C PRO A 81 -10.80 1.78 13.54
N VAL A 82 -10.03 2.79 13.95
CA VAL A 82 -10.52 3.94 14.71
C VAL A 82 -10.25 5.25 14.00
N SER A 83 -11.08 6.25 14.29
CA SER A 83 -10.90 7.59 13.75
C SER A 83 -9.87 8.39 14.55
N GLY A 84 -9.40 9.49 13.96
CA GLY A 84 -8.35 10.31 14.52
C GLY A 84 -7.87 11.38 13.56
N GLN A 85 -6.66 11.86 13.78
CA GLN A 85 -5.95 12.77 12.90
C GLN A 85 -4.68 12.11 12.40
N VAL A 86 -4.36 12.30 11.13
CA VAL A 86 -3.11 11.84 10.52
C VAL A 86 -2.49 13.00 9.79
N GLU A 87 -1.24 13.28 10.12
CA GLU A 87 -0.43 14.31 9.48
C GLU A 87 0.90 13.69 9.06
N GLY A 88 1.51 14.25 8.02
CA GLY A 88 2.81 13.75 7.63
C GLY A 88 3.44 14.50 6.47
N LYS A 89 4.66 14.06 6.18
CA LYS A 89 5.46 14.55 5.06
C LYS A 89 6.20 13.40 4.41
N VAL A 90 6.47 13.56 3.13
CA VAL A 90 7.31 12.66 2.35
C VAL A 90 8.53 13.43 1.84
N SER A 91 9.67 12.77 1.76
CA SER A 91 10.90 13.33 1.18
C SER A 91 11.63 12.31 0.32
N ASN A 92 12.28 12.76 -0.74
CA ASN A 92 13.23 11.95 -1.50
C ASN A 92 14.66 12.06 -0.93
N ASP A 93 15.62 11.35 -1.55
CA ASP A 93 17.01 11.28 -1.09
C ASP A 93 17.76 12.62 -1.16
N ILE A 94 17.33 13.53 -2.05
CA ILE A 94 17.86 14.90 -2.12
C ILE A 94 17.15 15.86 -1.14
N GLN A 95 16.37 15.32 -0.21
CA GLN A 95 15.67 16.05 0.86
C GLN A 95 14.64 17.07 0.38
N GLN A 96 14.07 16.87 -0.81
CA GLN A 96 12.89 17.64 -1.22
C GLN A 96 11.68 17.17 -0.40
N VAL A 97 11.19 18.02 0.49
CA VAL A 97 10.06 17.72 1.38
C VAL A 97 8.74 18.15 0.75
N ARG A 98 7.71 17.31 0.86
CA ARG A 98 6.32 17.64 0.55
C ARG A 98 5.42 17.24 1.72
N PHE A 99 4.49 18.12 2.09
CA PHE A 99 3.44 17.80 3.06
C PHE A 99 2.39 16.90 2.43
N LEU A 100 1.89 15.94 3.20
CA LEU A 100 0.87 15.00 2.77
C LEU A 100 -0.51 15.54 3.18
N ALA A 101 -1.36 15.83 2.19
CA ALA A 101 -2.73 16.24 2.41
C ALA A 101 -3.61 15.01 2.68
N PHE A 102 -3.52 14.48 3.91
CA PHE A 102 -4.33 13.33 4.31
C PHE A 102 -5.81 13.70 4.35
N ARG A 103 -6.62 12.83 3.78
CA ARG A 103 -8.08 12.86 3.91
C ARG A 103 -8.57 11.57 4.53
N ARG A 104 -9.57 11.69 5.41
CA ARG A 104 -10.24 10.54 5.99
C ARG A 104 -11.24 9.98 4.99
N ILE A 105 -11.21 8.68 4.79
CA ILE A 105 -12.21 7.93 4.04
C ILE A 105 -12.87 6.96 5.01
N GLN A 106 -14.20 6.85 4.91
CA GLN A 106 -15.00 5.93 5.70
C GLN A 106 -15.93 5.14 4.80
N GLU A 107 -15.82 3.82 4.84
CA GLU A 107 -16.59 2.89 4.02
C GLU A 107 -17.12 1.77 4.92
N GLY A 108 -18.42 1.82 5.23
CA GLY A 108 -19.00 0.98 6.28
C GLY A 108 -18.28 1.22 7.62
N ASP A 109 -17.75 0.14 8.19
CA ASP A 109 -17.01 0.18 9.45
C ASP A 109 -15.50 0.44 9.25
N SER A 110 -15.02 0.56 8.01
CA SER A 110 -13.61 0.83 7.72
C SER A 110 -13.33 2.34 7.80
N VAL A 111 -12.25 2.71 8.49
CA VAL A 111 -11.73 4.08 8.56
C VAL A 111 -10.25 4.08 8.19
N TYR A 112 -9.88 4.93 7.25
CA TYR A 112 -8.49 5.07 6.81
C TYR A 112 -8.19 6.48 6.29
N PHE A 113 -6.91 6.81 6.19
CA PHE A 113 -6.41 8.12 5.79
C PHE A 113 -5.53 7.99 4.56
N ILE A 114 -5.93 8.64 3.47
CA ILE A 114 -5.19 8.59 2.21
C ILE A 114 -4.60 9.97 1.89
N ALA A 115 -3.36 9.98 1.42
CA ALA A 115 -2.74 11.13 0.76
C ALA A 115 -2.14 10.72 -0.57
N GLU A 116 -2.22 11.62 -1.54
CA GLU A 116 -1.52 11.54 -2.82
C GLU A 116 -0.15 12.22 -2.72
N TYR A 117 0.82 11.68 -3.45
CA TYR A 117 2.12 12.32 -3.60
C TYR A 117 2.72 12.04 -4.97
N GLN A 118 3.51 12.99 -5.47
CA GLN A 118 4.25 12.81 -6.72
C GLN A 118 5.53 12.01 -6.46
N TYR A 119 5.87 11.11 -7.37
CA TYR A 119 7.11 10.35 -7.33
C TYR A 119 7.66 10.09 -8.73
N SER A 120 8.96 9.89 -8.82
CA SER A 120 9.61 9.35 -10.02
C SER A 120 9.78 7.84 -9.87
N SER A 121 9.58 7.08 -10.94
CA SER A 121 9.77 5.62 -10.92
C SER A 121 11.17 5.24 -10.43
N GLY A 122 11.25 4.38 -9.44
CA GLY A 122 12.52 3.95 -8.82
C GLY A 122 13.07 4.91 -7.76
N GLU A 123 12.40 6.03 -7.48
CA GLU A 123 12.80 6.97 -6.44
C GLU A 123 12.44 6.43 -5.04
N LEU A 124 13.40 6.48 -4.11
CA LEU A 124 13.15 6.15 -2.71
C LEU A 124 12.46 7.33 -2.02
N MET A 125 11.26 7.06 -1.52
CA MET A 125 10.45 8.06 -0.81
C MET A 125 10.40 7.69 0.67
N THR A 126 10.77 8.64 1.53
CA THR A 126 10.75 8.47 2.98
C THR A 126 9.58 9.25 3.60
N PHE A 127 8.71 8.53 4.29
CA PHE A 127 7.52 9.04 4.94
C PHE A 127 7.78 9.26 6.42
N ASN A 128 7.30 10.38 6.94
CA ASN A 128 7.23 10.67 8.37
C ASN A 128 5.78 11.01 8.66
N VAL A 129 5.10 10.15 9.39
CA VAL A 129 3.67 10.25 9.65
C VAL A 129 3.45 10.19 11.15
N THR A 130 2.57 11.06 11.63
CA THR A 130 2.08 11.07 13.00
C THR A 130 0.59 10.82 12.96
N ALA A 131 0.16 9.74 13.61
CA ALA A 131 -1.25 9.43 13.81
C ALA A 131 -1.66 9.73 15.26
N ARG A 132 -2.87 10.25 15.44
CA ARG A 132 -3.47 10.59 16.74
C ARG A 132 -4.89 10.04 16.80
N PRO A 133 -5.12 8.88 17.45
CA PRO A 133 -6.48 8.37 17.67
C PRO A 133 -7.35 9.40 18.39
N THR A 134 -8.65 9.41 18.11
CA THR A 134 -9.59 10.35 18.75
C THR A 134 -9.62 10.11 20.26
N GLY A 135 -9.41 11.18 21.05
CA GLY A 135 -9.38 11.07 22.51
C GLY A 135 -8.05 10.59 23.09
N HIS A 136 -7.12 10.14 22.25
CA HIS A 136 -5.76 9.77 22.68
C HIS A 136 -4.81 10.97 22.57
N GLN A 137 -4.03 11.22 23.62
CA GLN A 137 -3.15 12.40 23.69
C GLN A 137 -1.72 12.15 23.20
N GLN A 138 -1.30 10.89 23.03
CA GLN A 138 0.05 10.59 22.58
C GLN A 138 0.09 10.36 21.07
N ASP A 139 1.14 10.90 20.46
CA ASP A 139 1.45 10.75 19.04
C ASP A 139 1.97 9.35 18.71
N LEU A 140 1.37 8.72 17.71
CA LEU A 140 1.79 7.44 17.16
C LEU A 140 2.66 7.70 15.92
N ALA A 141 3.95 7.97 16.16
CA ALA A 141 4.90 8.34 15.11
C ALA A 141 5.50 7.12 14.38
N VAL A 142 5.34 7.10 13.05
CA VAL A 142 5.94 6.11 12.15
C VAL A 142 6.83 6.79 11.10
N ARG A 143 7.95 6.11 10.79
CA ARG A 143 8.85 6.49 9.70
C ARG A 143 9.17 5.24 8.90
N PHE A 144 8.96 5.32 7.60
CA PHE A 144 9.21 4.21 6.68
C PHE A 144 9.65 4.77 5.33
N ALA A 145 10.36 3.95 4.55
CA ALA A 145 10.78 4.29 3.20
C ALA A 145 10.24 3.26 2.21
N HIS A 146 9.90 3.72 1.01
CA HIS A 146 9.31 2.88 -0.01
C HIS A 146 9.67 3.39 -1.41
N THR A 147 9.90 2.47 -2.34
CA THR A 147 10.19 2.77 -3.74
C THR A 147 9.07 2.23 -4.60
N LEU A 148 8.41 3.11 -5.35
CA LEU A 148 7.42 2.71 -6.34
C LEU A 148 8.04 2.66 -7.74
N PHE A 149 7.59 1.69 -8.52
CA PHE A 149 7.89 1.61 -9.94
C PHE A 149 6.61 1.90 -10.71
N SER A 150 6.70 2.80 -11.70
CA SER A 150 5.60 3.05 -12.64
C SER A 150 5.33 1.79 -13.46
N ASP A 151 4.05 1.43 -13.57
CA ASP A 151 3.55 0.45 -14.54
C ASP A 151 3.56 1.01 -15.98
#